data_AF-A0A378FLD2-F1
#
_entry.id   AF-A0A378FLD2-F1
#
_cell.length_a   1.000
_cell.length_b   1.000
_cell.length_c   1.000
_cell.angle_alpha   90.00
_cell.angle_beta   90.00
_cell.angle_gamma   90.00
#
_symmetry.space_group_name_H-M   'P 1'
#
loop_
_entity.id
_entity.type
_entity.pdbx_description
1 polymer ?
#
loop_
_entity_poly.entity_id
_entity_poly.type
_entity_poly.pdbx_seq_one_letter_code
_entity_poly.pdbx_strand_id
1 'polypeptide(L)'
;MNPAISSPFYTPPWWRTPATRRLELPLRDGTPGAIFCPVPFLRPRELVTSQAGHSGREKQQQLLHAISDYYQEQYQQACALRGDRPLPIIASGHLTTVGASKSDAVRDIYIGTLDAFPAQHFPPADYIALGHIHRAQMVGGCEHIRYSGSPLPLSFD
;
A
#
# COMPACT_ATOMS: atom_id res chain seq x y z
N MET A 1 6.57 23.13 45.51
CA MET A 1 7.05 22.61 44.21
C MET A 1 5.84 22.14 43.44
N ASN A 2 5.55 22.79 42.31
CA ASN A 2 4.37 22.60 41.48
C ASN A 2 4.74 21.62 40.34
N PRO A 3 4.04 20.48 40.12
CA PRO A 3 4.23 19.72 38.89
C PRO A 3 3.46 20.39 37.75
N ALA A 4 4.17 20.71 36.68
CA ALA A 4 3.65 21.43 35.53
C ALA A 4 2.57 20.63 34.78
N ILE A 5 1.53 21.37 34.41
CA ILE A 5 0.34 20.98 33.67
C ILE A 5 0.70 20.72 32.20
N SER A 6 0.04 19.72 31.63
CA SER A 6 0.04 19.33 30.21
C SER A 6 -0.23 20.49 29.24
N SER A 7 0.56 20.58 28.16
CA SER A 7 0.20 21.35 26.95
C SER A 7 -0.54 20.45 25.95
N PRO A 8 -1.76 20.79 25.48
CA PRO A 8 -2.59 19.90 24.67
C PRO A 8 -2.55 20.16 23.15
N PHE A 9 -1.56 20.85 22.58
CA PHE A 9 -1.56 21.15 21.13
C PHE A 9 -0.19 21.03 20.47
N TYR A 10 0.36 19.82 20.43
CA TYR A 10 1.20 19.42 19.30
C TYR A 10 0.33 18.59 18.36
N THR A 11 -0.12 19.18 17.26
CA THR A 11 -0.63 18.41 16.13
C THR A 11 0.58 18.00 15.28
N PRO A 12 0.91 16.70 15.18
CA PRO A 12 1.85 16.24 14.17
C PRO A 12 1.39 16.74 12.79
N PRO A 13 2.30 16.91 11.81
CA PRO A 13 1.90 17.15 10.43
C PRO A 13 0.78 16.17 10.04
N TRP A 14 -0.24 16.62 9.31
CA TRP A 14 -1.46 15.84 8.99
C TRP A 14 -1.21 14.45 8.38
N TRP A 15 -0.01 14.17 7.87
CA TRP A 15 0.44 12.86 7.40
C TRP A 15 0.93 11.91 8.52
N ARG A 16 1.07 12.38 9.76
CA ARG A 16 1.43 11.62 10.98
C ARG A 16 0.26 11.46 11.97
N THR A 17 -0.94 11.96 11.67
CA THR A 17 -2.20 11.65 12.37
C THR A 17 -2.97 10.57 11.59
N PRO A 18 -3.84 9.74 12.23
CA PRO A 18 -4.16 8.36 11.82
C PRO A 18 -5.10 8.24 10.60
N ALA A 19 -4.68 8.74 9.44
CA ALA A 19 -5.39 8.65 8.18
C ALA A 19 -5.22 7.29 7.46
N THR A 20 -4.39 6.38 8.00
CA THR A 20 -4.23 4.98 7.55
C THR A 20 -4.60 3.98 8.64
N ARG A 21 -5.61 4.31 9.46
CA ARG A 21 -6.16 3.34 10.41
C ARG A 21 -6.79 2.20 9.62
N ARG A 22 -6.53 0.95 10.04
CA ARG A 22 -7.29 -0.20 9.57
C ARG A 22 -8.78 0.04 9.78
N LEU A 23 -9.55 -0.19 8.73
CA LEU A 23 -10.98 0.03 8.77
C LEU A 23 -11.67 -1.32 8.84
N GLU A 24 -12.62 -1.44 9.76
CA GLU A 24 -13.60 -2.50 9.67
C GLU A 24 -14.66 -2.04 8.67
N LEU A 25 -14.79 -2.75 7.55
CA LEU A 25 -15.79 -2.46 6.54
C LEU A 25 -17.08 -3.18 6.93
N PRO A 26 -18.19 -2.45 7.11
CA PRO A 26 -19.48 -3.08 7.39
C PRO A 26 -20.08 -3.68 6.12
N LEU A 27 -20.85 -4.76 6.28
CA LEU A 27 -21.83 -5.22 5.31
C LEU A 27 -23.00 -4.23 5.24
N ARG A 28 -23.91 -4.44 4.28
CA ARG A 28 -25.08 -3.56 4.07
C ARG A 28 -26.01 -3.49 5.29
N ASP A 29 -26.01 -4.52 6.12
CA ASP A 29 -26.79 -4.59 7.37
C ASP A 29 -26.07 -3.99 8.58
N GLY A 30 -24.86 -3.45 8.40
CA GLY A 30 -24.04 -2.84 9.45
C GLY A 30 -23.16 -3.82 10.22
N THR A 31 -23.25 -5.13 9.97
CA THR A 31 -22.38 -6.13 10.62
C THR A 31 -20.95 -6.09 10.04
N PRO A 32 -19.92 -6.51 10.79
CA PRO A 32 -18.55 -6.52 10.29
C PRO A 32 -18.37 -7.44 9.08
N GLY A 33 -17.87 -6.92 7.96
CA GLY A 33 -17.71 -7.68 6.71
C GLY A 33 -16.25 -7.98 6.35
N ALA A 34 -15.32 -7.06 6.60
CA ALA A 34 -13.90 -7.24 6.29
C ALA A 34 -13.02 -6.28 7.12
N ILE A 35 -11.73 -6.59 7.22
CA ILE A 35 -10.71 -5.63 7.66
C ILE A 35 -9.98 -5.09 6.43
N PHE A 36 -9.99 -3.77 6.26
CA PHE A 36 -9.38 -3.11 5.12
C PHE A 36 -8.09 -2.37 5.52
N CYS A 37 -7.04 -2.61 4.73
CA CYS A 37 -5.74 -1.97 4.77
C CYS A 37 -5.67 -0.91 3.66
N PRO A 38 -6.03 0.37 3.93
CA PRO A 38 -5.93 1.42 2.93
C PRO A 38 -4.45 1.77 2.69
N VAL A 39 -3.86 1.21 1.64
CA VAL A 39 -2.51 1.59 1.18
C VAL A 39 -2.66 2.36 -0.13
N PRO A 40 -2.39 3.69 -0.12
CA PRO A 40 -2.44 4.51 -1.31
C PRO A 40 -1.15 4.33 -2.14
N PHE A 41 -0.94 5.19 -3.14
CA PHE A 41 0.40 5.38 -3.71
C PHE A 41 1.34 5.94 -2.63
N LEU A 42 2.40 5.19 -2.33
CA LEU A 42 3.38 5.57 -1.31
C LEU A 42 4.50 6.40 -1.92
N ARG A 43 4.68 7.65 -1.49
CA ARG A 43 5.73 8.50 -2.07
C ARG A 43 7.09 8.12 -1.47
N PRO A 44 8.16 7.96 -2.26
CA PRO A 44 9.47 7.56 -1.72
C PRO A 44 9.96 8.47 -0.59
N ARG A 45 9.75 9.79 -0.71
CA ARG A 45 10.12 10.78 0.32
C ARG A 45 9.41 10.60 1.67
N GLU A 46 8.30 9.87 1.70
CA GLU A 46 7.53 9.55 2.92
C GLU A 46 8.03 8.25 3.56
N LEU A 47 8.71 7.39 2.80
CA LEU A 47 9.18 6.07 3.22
C LEU A 47 10.68 6.02 3.53
N VAL A 48 11.50 6.72 2.73
CA VAL A 48 12.95 6.65 2.81
C VAL A 48 13.56 8.04 2.95
N THR A 49 14.54 8.17 3.84
CA THR A 49 15.38 9.36 3.95
C THR A 49 16.53 9.26 2.95
N SER A 50 16.64 10.23 2.04
CA SER A 50 17.74 10.26 1.08
C SER A 50 19.05 10.58 1.80
N GLN A 51 20.05 9.71 1.66
CA GLN A 51 21.42 9.98 2.11
C GLN A 51 22.33 10.18 0.89
N ALA A 52 23.26 11.12 1.00
CA ALA A 52 24.27 11.36 -0.03
C ALA A 52 25.21 10.15 -0.13
N GLY A 53 25.56 9.75 -1.35
CA GLY A 53 26.51 8.65 -1.60
C GLY A 53 25.90 7.28 -1.91
N HIS A 54 24.58 7.08 -1.72
CA HIS A 54 23.95 5.83 -2.15
C HIS A 54 23.96 5.67 -3.68
N SER A 55 24.41 4.50 -4.13
CA SER A 55 24.28 4.02 -5.50
C SER A 55 22.81 3.84 -5.90
N GLY A 56 22.52 3.78 -7.21
CA GLY A 56 21.17 3.53 -7.71
C GLY A 56 20.59 2.21 -7.18
N ARG A 57 21.41 1.15 -7.09
CA ARG A 57 21.00 -0.16 -6.59
C ARG A 57 20.63 -0.13 -5.10
N GLU A 58 21.36 0.62 -4.28
CA GLU A 58 21.04 0.77 -2.86
C GLU A 58 19.72 1.53 -2.66
N LYS A 59 19.48 2.58 -3.45
CA LYS A 59 18.20 3.32 -3.42
C LYS A 59 17.02 2.41 -3.80
N GLN A 60 17.20 1.56 -4.81
CA GLN A 60 16.21 0.57 -5.22
C GLN A 60 15.88 -0.40 -4.09
N GLN A 61 16.90 -1.00 -3.47
CA GLN A 61 16.73 -1.95 -2.38
C GLN A 61 16.07 -1.29 -1.15
N GLN A 62 16.47 -0.06 -0.81
CA GLN A 62 15.88 0.68 0.30
C GLN A 62 14.39 0.96 0.08
N LEU A 63 14.01 1.42 -1.12
CA LEU A 63 12.60 1.68 -1.42
C LEU A 63 11.77 0.38 -1.46
N LEU A 64 12.32 -0.70 -2.06
CA LEU A 64 11.69 -2.02 -2.06
C LEU A 64 11.39 -2.49 -0.63
N HIS A 65 12.40 -2.45 0.25
CA HIS A 65 12.25 -2.87 1.64
C HIS A 65 11.25 -1.97 2.37
N ALA A 66 11.35 -0.65 2.23
CA ALA A 66 10.43 0.26 2.90
C ALA A 66 8.97 0.06 2.49
N ILE A 67 8.69 -0.22 1.20
CA ILE A 67 7.34 -0.58 0.74
C ILE A 67 6.91 -1.93 1.34
N SER A 68 7.79 -2.94 1.31
CA SER A 68 7.51 -4.28 1.85
C SER A 68 7.17 -4.22 3.34
N ASP A 69 8.01 -3.53 4.12
CA ASP A 69 7.85 -3.34 5.56
C ASP A 69 6.56 -2.59 5.87
N TYR A 70 6.25 -1.55 5.08
CA TYR A 70 4.99 -0.83 5.22
C TYR A 70 3.80 -1.78 5.08
N TYR A 71 3.73 -2.56 3.99
CA TYR A 71 2.66 -3.55 3.79
C TYR A 71 2.60 -4.60 4.91
N GLN A 72 3.75 -5.04 5.43
CA GLN A 72 3.82 -6.06 6.48
C GLN A 72 3.30 -5.52 7.82
N GLU A 73 3.69 -4.31 8.21
CA GLU A 73 3.19 -3.62 9.41
C GLU A 73 1.67 -3.40 9.30
N GLN A 74 1.27 -2.91 8.14
CA GLN A 74 -0.11 -2.74 7.74
C GLN A 74 -0.92 -4.03 7.91
N TYR A 75 -0.42 -5.17 7.42
CA TYR A 75 -1.10 -6.45 7.57
C TYR A 75 -1.13 -6.94 9.02
N GLN A 76 -0.04 -6.79 9.79
CA GLN A 76 0.01 -7.17 11.20
C GLN A 76 -1.03 -6.41 12.04
N GLN A 77 -1.17 -5.11 11.81
CA GLN A 77 -2.20 -4.29 12.45
C GLN A 77 -3.61 -4.74 12.06
N ALA A 78 -3.81 -5.20 10.82
CA ALA A 78 -5.08 -5.76 10.37
C ALA A 78 -5.42 -7.07 11.09
N CYS A 79 -4.44 -7.97 11.23
CA CYS A 79 -4.58 -9.21 11.99
C CYS A 79 -4.94 -8.93 13.46
N ALA A 80 -4.26 -7.96 14.08
CA ALA A 80 -4.56 -7.55 15.45
C ALA A 80 -5.98 -6.98 15.59
N LEU A 81 -6.44 -6.16 14.63
CA LEU A 81 -7.81 -5.63 14.62
C LEU A 81 -8.84 -6.73 14.36
N ARG A 82 -8.54 -7.69 13.48
CA ARG A 82 -9.43 -8.84 13.19
C ARG A 82 -9.64 -9.69 14.44
N GLY A 83 -8.57 -9.98 15.18
CA GLY A 83 -8.58 -10.99 16.23
C GLY A 83 -8.94 -12.37 15.67
N ASP A 84 -9.74 -13.13 16.42
CA ASP A 84 -10.19 -14.48 16.04
C ASP A 84 -11.42 -14.50 15.13
N ARG A 85 -11.92 -13.31 14.73
CA ARG A 85 -13.12 -13.20 13.90
C ARG A 85 -12.82 -13.72 12.48
N PRO A 86 -13.76 -14.45 11.85
CA PRO A 86 -13.59 -14.98 10.49
C PRO A 86 -13.83 -13.90 9.42
N LEU A 87 -13.10 -12.78 9.51
CA LEU A 87 -13.21 -11.67 8.56
C LEU A 87 -12.02 -11.67 7.59
N PRO A 88 -12.24 -11.48 6.28
CA PRO A 88 -11.16 -11.35 5.32
C PRO A 88 -10.39 -10.04 5.56
N ILE A 89 -9.08 -10.07 5.32
CA ILE A 89 -8.20 -8.92 5.26
C ILE A 89 -8.00 -8.54 3.80
N ILE A 90 -8.42 -7.33 3.45
CA ILE A 90 -8.26 -6.77 2.10
C ILE A 90 -7.21 -5.66 2.18
N ALA A 91 -6.23 -5.67 1.29
CA ALA A 91 -5.30 -4.56 1.11
C ALA A 91 -5.49 -3.88 -0.24
N SER A 92 -5.36 -2.55 -0.28
CA SER A 92 -5.22 -1.84 -1.55
C SER A 92 -3.76 -1.63 -1.91
N GLY A 93 -3.51 -1.10 -3.09
CA GLY A 93 -2.20 -0.59 -3.48
C GLY A 93 -2.26 0.17 -4.80
N HIS A 94 -1.29 1.05 -5.04
CA HIS A 94 -1.17 1.74 -6.33
C HIS A 94 0.29 1.78 -6.74
N LEU A 95 0.72 0.77 -7.49
CA LEU A 95 2.11 0.60 -7.94
C LEU A 95 2.20 -0.30 -9.19
N THR A 96 3.37 -0.39 -9.82
CA THR A 96 3.67 -1.38 -10.89
C THR A 96 4.29 -2.63 -10.26
N THR A 97 3.78 -3.83 -10.60
CA THR A 97 4.38 -5.11 -10.22
C THR A 97 5.21 -5.75 -11.32
N VAL A 98 6.12 -6.65 -10.95
CA VAL A 98 6.91 -7.44 -11.93
C VAL A 98 5.96 -8.24 -12.82
N GLY A 99 6.19 -8.21 -14.14
CA GLY A 99 5.37 -8.92 -15.13
C GLY A 99 4.04 -8.26 -15.47
N ALA A 100 3.74 -7.07 -14.94
CA ALA A 100 2.53 -6.35 -15.31
C ALA A 100 2.55 -5.90 -16.78
N SER A 101 1.48 -6.18 -17.51
CA SER A 101 1.25 -5.65 -18.85
C SER A 101 0.79 -4.20 -18.75
N LYS A 102 1.66 -3.25 -19.12
CA LYS A 102 1.37 -1.82 -19.19
C LYS A 102 0.74 -1.46 -20.54
N SER A 103 -0.08 -0.41 -20.56
CA SER A 103 -0.46 0.29 -21.79
C SER A 103 0.31 1.61 -21.90
N ASP A 104 0.31 2.25 -23.06
CA ASP A 104 1.04 3.51 -23.31
C ASP A 104 0.60 4.66 -22.38
N ALA A 105 -0.63 4.62 -21.87
CA ALA A 105 -1.14 5.63 -20.92
C ALA A 105 -0.61 5.46 -19.48
N VAL A 106 0.07 4.35 -19.16
CA VAL A 106 0.63 4.11 -17.83
C VAL A 106 1.96 4.87 -17.72
N ARG A 107 2.00 5.87 -16.84
CA ARG A 107 3.25 6.59 -16.54
C ARG A 107 4.14 5.77 -15.64
N ASP A 108 5.44 5.77 -15.90
CA ASP A 108 6.39 5.18 -14.96
C ASP A 108 6.39 5.94 -13.64
N ILE A 109 6.31 5.18 -12.55
CA ILE A 109 6.40 5.66 -11.18
C ILE A 109 7.70 5.17 -10.56
N TYR A 110 8.19 5.88 -9.55
CA TYR A 110 9.49 5.59 -8.90
C TYR A 110 10.70 5.61 -9.85
N ILE A 111 10.64 6.42 -10.92
CA ILE A 111 11.71 6.59 -11.92
C ILE A 111 13.07 6.79 -11.22
N GLY A 112 14.06 5.99 -11.62
CA GLY A 112 15.41 6.04 -11.07
C GLY A 112 15.57 5.39 -9.68
N THR A 113 14.53 4.70 -9.18
CA THR A 113 14.57 3.96 -7.91
C THR A 113 14.00 2.55 -8.01
N LEU A 114 12.70 2.37 -8.30
CA LEU A 114 12.08 1.04 -8.32
C LEU A 114 11.22 0.83 -9.57
N ASP A 115 11.71 0.01 -10.49
CA ASP A 115 11.01 -0.22 -11.77
C ASP A 115 9.71 -1.02 -11.60
N ALA A 116 9.73 -2.03 -10.72
CA ALA A 116 8.58 -2.90 -10.46
C ALA A 116 8.69 -3.58 -9.09
N PHE A 117 7.55 -3.77 -8.43
CA PHE A 117 7.45 -4.45 -7.15
C PHE A 117 7.19 -5.95 -7.33
N PRO A 118 8.01 -6.86 -6.77
CA PRO A 118 7.77 -8.29 -6.87
C PRO A 118 6.57 -8.71 -6.00
N ALA A 119 5.64 -9.48 -6.57
CA ALA A 119 4.40 -9.87 -5.90
C ALA A 119 4.62 -10.65 -4.59
N GLN A 120 5.69 -11.44 -4.51
CA GLN A 120 6.08 -12.20 -3.32
C GLN A 120 6.40 -11.35 -2.08
N HIS A 121 6.58 -10.04 -2.25
CA HIS A 121 6.79 -9.11 -1.14
C HIS A 121 5.47 -8.59 -0.54
N PHE A 122 4.32 -8.90 -1.15
CA PHE A 122 3.04 -8.62 -0.51
C PHE A 122 2.78 -9.57 0.66
N PRO A 123 2.10 -9.09 1.72
CA PRO A 123 1.68 -9.93 2.83
C PRO A 123 0.56 -10.87 2.39
N PRO A 124 0.30 -11.96 3.16
CA PRO A 124 -0.72 -12.95 2.82
C PRO A 124 -2.14 -12.46 3.17
N ALA A 125 -2.55 -11.31 2.64
CA ALA A 125 -3.92 -10.82 2.72
C ALA A 125 -4.84 -11.67 1.84
N ASP A 126 -6.10 -11.82 2.26
CA ASP A 126 -7.11 -12.61 1.53
C ASP A 126 -7.40 -12.03 0.13
N TYR A 127 -7.22 -10.71 -0.04
CA TYR A 127 -7.27 -10.06 -1.33
C TYR A 127 -6.41 -8.78 -1.37
N ILE A 128 -5.75 -8.53 -2.50
CA ILE A 128 -4.96 -7.33 -2.77
C ILE A 128 -5.48 -6.65 -4.04
N ALA A 129 -6.14 -5.51 -3.83
CA ALA A 129 -6.74 -4.68 -4.86
C ALA A 129 -5.75 -3.61 -5.34
N LEU A 130 -5.13 -3.83 -6.50
CA LEU A 130 -4.14 -2.92 -7.06
C LEU A 130 -4.76 -1.99 -8.12
N GLY A 131 -4.34 -0.74 -8.12
CA GLY A 131 -4.49 0.22 -9.22
C GLY A 131 -3.14 0.58 -9.82
N HIS A 132 -3.15 1.45 -10.84
CA HIS A 132 -2.03 1.97 -11.66
C HIS A 132 -2.01 1.38 -13.08
N ILE A 133 -2.16 0.06 -13.18
CA ILE A 133 -2.20 -0.62 -14.47
C ILE A 133 -3.62 -0.57 -15.04
N HIS A 134 -3.75 -0.09 -16.28
CA HIS A 134 -5.05 0.13 -16.93
C HIS A 134 -5.68 -1.13 -17.52
N ARG A 135 -4.93 -2.24 -17.65
CA ARG A 135 -5.45 -3.54 -18.08
C ARG A 135 -5.71 -4.43 -16.88
N ALA A 136 -6.94 -4.95 -16.77
CA ALA A 136 -7.31 -5.93 -15.76
C ALA A 136 -6.47 -7.20 -15.90
N GLN A 137 -5.80 -7.63 -14.82
CA GLN A 137 -4.95 -8.81 -14.86
C GLN A 137 -4.64 -9.36 -13.45
N MET A 138 -4.31 -10.65 -13.40
CA MET A 138 -3.71 -11.28 -12.22
C MET A 138 -2.22 -10.95 -12.14
N VAL A 139 -1.70 -10.85 -10.92
CA VAL A 139 -0.28 -10.60 -10.68
C VAL A 139 0.40 -11.89 -10.24
N GLY A 140 1.50 -12.26 -10.89
CA GLY A 140 2.35 -13.37 -10.47
C GLY A 140 1.67 -14.75 -10.44
N GLY A 141 0.56 -14.93 -11.17
CA GLY A 141 -0.26 -16.15 -11.11
C GLY A 141 -1.10 -16.28 -9.82
N CYS A 142 -1.12 -15.26 -8.96
CA CYS A 142 -1.89 -15.25 -7.71
C CYS A 142 -3.31 -14.73 -7.97
N GLU A 143 -4.32 -15.57 -7.79
CA GLU A 143 -5.72 -15.17 -8.04
C GLU A 143 -6.21 -14.03 -7.12
N HIS A 144 -5.62 -13.93 -5.92
CA HIS A 144 -5.99 -12.94 -4.90
C HIS A 144 -5.26 -11.60 -5.03
N ILE A 145 -4.35 -11.43 -6.01
CA ILE A 145 -3.64 -10.17 -6.27
C ILE A 145 -3.97 -9.69 -7.68
N ARG A 146 -4.72 -8.60 -7.80
CA ARG A 146 -5.27 -8.19 -9.10
C ARG A 146 -5.23 -6.69 -9.33
N TYR A 147 -5.00 -6.34 -10.60
CA TYR A 147 -5.35 -5.03 -11.13
C TYR A 147 -6.78 -5.06 -11.67
N SER A 148 -7.59 -4.07 -11.32
CA SER A 148 -8.95 -3.93 -11.88
C SER A 148 -8.93 -3.38 -13.31
N GLY A 149 -7.85 -2.72 -13.73
CA GLY A 149 -7.82 -1.92 -14.95
C GLY A 149 -8.59 -0.61 -14.81
N SER A 150 -8.57 0.19 -15.87
CA SER A 150 -9.39 1.39 -16.01
C SER A 150 -10.81 1.00 -16.46
N PRO A 151 -11.85 1.71 -16.00
CA PRO A 151 -13.23 1.43 -16.40
C PRO A 151 -13.53 1.85 -17.85
N LEU A 152 -12.66 2.66 -18.44
CA LEU A 152 -12.74 3.15 -19.81
C LEU A 152 -11.37 2.98 -20.48
N PRO A 153 -11.31 2.83 -21.82
CA PRO A 153 -10.06 2.85 -22.55
C PRO A 153 -9.36 4.21 -22.36
N LEU A 154 -8.11 4.19 -21.91
CA LEU A 154 -7.28 5.39 -21.71
C LEU A 154 -6.18 5.53 -22.77
N SER A 155 -6.03 4.51 -23.62
CA SER A 155 -5.12 4.45 -24.75
C SER A 155 -5.71 3.51 -25.84
N PHE A 156 -5.13 3.54 -27.04
CA PHE A 156 -5.65 2.81 -28.22
C PHE A 156 -5.10 1.37 -28.34
N ASP A 157 -4.16 1.00 -27.48
CA ASP A 157 -3.44 -0.29 -27.40
C ASP A 157 -4.04 -1.30 -26.38
#